data_AF-M4FF14-F1
#
_entry.id   AF-M4FF14-F1
#
_cell.length_a   1.000
_cell.length_b   1.000
_cell.length_c   1.000
_cell.angle_alpha   90.00
_cell.angle_beta   90.00
_cell.angle_gamma   90.00
#
_symmetry.space_group_name_H-M   'P 1'
#
loop_
_entity.id
_entity.type
_entity.pdbx_description
1 polymer ?
#
loop_
_entity_poly.entity_id
_entity_poly.type
_entity_poly.pdbx_seq_one_letter_code
_entity_poly.pdbx_strand_id
1 'polypeptide(L)'
;MEVQESKILSQCSRMQKILLVGEGEFSFSLSLAKAFASVAKITAVSLDVRVGLGRQYSNGDANVKELESLGCTVVRGINVHTMTSDYRLSRYDRIVFNFPHAGKHKDVVTGFMQSAPEMMNEGGEMHFTNMTMYPFNKLDIKSLAGENGLRLIKQMQFKKWIFPCYSNKSQSRPPAHEVVPGDGFKDSTQKRVALKVSNNSHKKRDKNARRGEADRVIPTLRPKH
;
A
#
# COMPACT_ATOMS: atom_id res chain seq x y z
N MET A 1 36.50 0.65 -21.93
CA MET A 1 35.51 1.47 -21.20
C MET A 1 34.12 1.38 -21.83
N GLU A 2 33.98 1.31 -23.16
CA GLU A 2 32.67 1.25 -23.86
C GLU A 2 31.78 0.02 -23.54
N VAL A 3 32.36 -1.11 -23.12
CA VAL A 3 31.61 -2.35 -22.83
C VAL A 3 30.85 -2.29 -21.48
N GLN A 4 31.29 -1.44 -20.54
CA GLN A 4 30.66 -1.30 -19.23
C GLN A 4 29.51 -0.27 -19.25
N GLU A 5 29.68 0.83 -20.01
CA GLU A 5 28.68 1.88 -20.19
C GLU A 5 27.46 1.40 -20.98
N SER A 6 27.67 0.58 -22.01
CA SER A 6 26.59 -0.05 -22.79
C SER A 6 25.72 -0.98 -21.94
N LYS A 7 26.29 -1.66 -20.94
CA LYS A 7 25.54 -2.53 -20.01
C LYS A 7 24.66 -1.72 -19.04
N ILE A 8 25.17 -0.59 -18.54
CA ILE A 8 24.45 0.34 -17.65
C ILE A 8 23.33 1.08 -18.40
N LEU A 9 23.60 1.55 -19.62
CA LEU A 9 22.60 2.15 -20.49
C LEU A 9 21.52 1.15 -20.91
N SER A 10 21.87 -0.12 -21.12
CA SER A 10 20.89 -1.17 -21.45
C SER A 10 19.91 -1.46 -20.30
N GLN A 11 20.36 -1.36 -19.05
CA GLN A 11 19.51 -1.54 -17.85
C GLN A 11 18.65 -0.32 -17.52
N CYS A 12 19.04 0.87 -17.98
CA CYS A 12 18.21 2.09 -17.97
C CYS A 12 17.25 2.20 -19.18
N SER A 13 17.40 1.36 -20.21
CA SER A 13 16.60 1.48 -21.45
C SER A 13 15.14 1.02 -21.29
N ARG A 14 14.84 0.19 -20.29
CA ARG A 14 13.50 -0.34 -20.03
C ARG A 14 12.86 0.37 -18.83
N MET A 15 11.77 1.10 -19.05
CA MET A 15 10.95 1.65 -17.96
C MET A 15 10.56 0.54 -16.98
N GLN A 16 10.85 0.74 -15.69
CA GLN A 16 10.49 -0.23 -14.65
C GLN A 16 8.97 -0.29 -14.50
N LYS A 17 8.40 -1.50 -14.47
CA LYS A 17 6.99 -1.74 -14.18
C LYS A 17 6.80 -1.91 -12.69
N ILE A 18 5.97 -1.05 -12.10
CA ILE A 18 5.70 -1.03 -10.65
C ILE A 18 4.22 -1.30 -10.41
N LEU A 19 3.91 -2.31 -9.58
CA LEU A 19 2.57 -2.57 -9.07
C LEU A 19 2.47 -2.08 -7.63
N LEU A 20 1.46 -1.28 -7.33
CA LEU A 20 1.13 -0.81 -5.98
C LEU A 20 -0.17 -1.48 -5.54
N VAL A 21 -0.09 -2.33 -4.52
CA VAL A 21 -1.18 -3.21 -4.09
C VAL A 21 -1.84 -2.69 -2.82
N GLY A 22 -3.17 -2.77 -2.78
CA GLY A 22 -3.96 -2.46 -1.59
C GLY A 22 -4.09 -0.97 -1.32
N GLU A 23 -4.10 -0.16 -2.38
CA GLU A 23 -4.33 1.28 -2.25
C GLU A 23 -5.73 1.56 -1.69
N GLY A 24 -5.81 2.54 -0.79
CA GLY A 24 -7.08 3.11 -0.31
C GLY A 24 -7.51 4.27 -1.21
N GLU A 25 -7.20 5.50 -0.79
CA GLU A 25 -7.45 6.70 -1.59
C GLU A 25 -6.37 7.02 -2.64
N PHE A 26 -5.49 6.05 -2.98
CA PHE A 26 -4.42 6.20 -3.97
C PHE A 26 -3.36 7.29 -3.70
N SER A 27 -3.35 7.87 -2.49
CA SER A 27 -2.44 8.97 -2.15
C SER A 27 -0.96 8.57 -2.14
N PHE A 28 -0.67 7.31 -1.79
CA PHE A 28 0.69 6.76 -1.87
C PHE A 28 1.13 6.64 -3.33
N SER A 29 0.29 6.02 -4.16
CA SER A 29 0.54 5.88 -5.60
C SER A 29 0.75 7.22 -6.27
N LEU A 30 -0.10 8.20 -5.98
CA LEU A 30 0.01 9.54 -6.54
C LEU A 30 1.33 10.20 -6.13
N SER A 31 1.72 10.08 -4.86
CA SER A 31 3.00 10.63 -4.40
C SER A 31 4.19 9.99 -5.11
N LEU A 32 4.13 8.69 -5.41
CA LEU A 32 5.17 7.99 -6.15
C LEU A 32 5.17 8.38 -7.63
N ALA A 33 3.98 8.46 -8.25
CA ALA A 33 3.82 8.85 -9.64
C ALA A 33 4.35 10.26 -9.91
N LYS A 34 4.08 11.23 -9.02
CA LYS A 34 4.63 12.60 -9.16
C LYS A 34 6.16 12.63 -9.19
N ALA A 35 6.81 11.68 -8.53
CA ALA A 35 8.27 11.59 -8.51
C ALA A 35 8.86 10.75 -9.65
N PHE A 36 8.12 9.76 -10.17
CA PHE A 36 8.69 8.71 -11.04
C PHE A 36 7.87 8.36 -12.29
N ALA A 37 6.73 9.01 -12.57
CA ALA A 37 5.87 8.66 -13.70
C ALA A 37 6.57 8.78 -15.06
N SER A 38 7.57 9.66 -15.19
CA SER A 38 8.37 9.79 -16.40
C SER A 38 9.34 8.64 -16.66
N VAL A 39 9.66 7.83 -15.63
CA VAL A 39 10.70 6.78 -15.68
C VAL A 39 10.18 5.39 -15.30
N ALA A 40 8.91 5.27 -14.90
CA ALA A 40 8.30 4.01 -14.48
C ALA A 40 6.85 3.90 -14.96
N LYS A 41 6.45 2.69 -15.34
CA LYS A 41 5.05 2.36 -15.63
C LYS A 41 4.38 1.87 -14.36
N ILE A 42 3.59 2.74 -13.75
CA ILE A 42 2.92 2.47 -12.46
C ILE A 42 1.51 1.94 -12.70
N THR A 43 1.19 0.81 -12.08
CA THR A 43 -0.17 0.29 -11.93
C THR A 43 -0.53 0.32 -10.44
N ALA A 44 -1.61 0.99 -10.08
CA ALA A 44 -2.11 1.08 -8.73
C ALA A 44 -3.42 0.30 -8.60
N VAL A 45 -3.49 -0.59 -7.61
CA VAL A 45 -4.64 -1.48 -7.43
C VAL A 45 -5.23 -1.39 -6.03
N SER A 46 -6.56 -1.45 -5.97
CA SER A 46 -7.33 -1.39 -4.73
C SER A 46 -8.38 -2.50 -4.69
N LEU A 47 -8.72 -2.96 -3.49
CA LEU A 47 -9.84 -3.88 -3.28
C LEU A 47 -11.18 -3.13 -3.33
N ASP A 48 -11.24 -1.90 -2.81
CA ASP A 48 -12.49 -1.15 -2.72
C ASP A 48 -12.87 -0.55 -4.08
N VAL A 49 -14.01 -0.99 -4.61
CA VAL A 49 -14.58 -0.44 -5.85
C VAL A 49 -15.28 0.90 -5.63
N ARG A 50 -15.51 1.31 -4.37
CA ARG A 50 -16.29 2.49 -3.97
C ARG A 50 -15.46 3.71 -3.62
N VAL A 51 -14.16 3.72 -3.93
CA VAL A 51 -13.34 4.94 -3.79
C VAL A 51 -14.07 6.07 -4.51
N GLY A 52 -14.44 7.14 -3.78
CA GLY A 52 -15.27 8.25 -4.28
C GLY A 52 -16.71 8.32 -3.74
N LEU A 53 -17.26 7.25 -3.16
CA LEU A 53 -18.70 7.17 -2.80
C LEU A 53 -19.04 7.49 -1.33
N GLY A 54 -18.18 8.18 -0.58
CA GLY A 54 -18.50 8.58 0.79
C GLY A 54 -17.46 9.44 1.52
N ARG A 55 -17.88 10.09 2.62
CA ARG A 55 -17.11 11.05 3.45
C ARG A 55 -15.73 10.55 3.92
N GLN A 56 -15.42 9.26 3.79
CA GLN A 56 -14.19 8.63 4.27
C GLN A 56 -13.01 8.71 3.28
N TYR A 57 -13.26 9.01 1.99
CA TYR A 57 -12.24 9.13 0.93
C TYR A 57 -12.47 10.34 0.02
N SER A 58 -12.55 11.54 0.62
CA SER A 58 -12.86 12.79 -0.08
C SER A 58 -11.99 13.08 -1.31
N ASN A 59 -10.78 12.53 -1.38
CA ASN A 59 -9.81 12.85 -2.43
C ASN A 59 -9.52 11.66 -3.37
N GLY A 60 -10.17 10.51 -3.17
CA GLY A 60 -9.87 9.30 -3.94
C GLY A 60 -10.03 9.50 -5.44
N ASP A 61 -11.16 10.05 -5.88
CA ASP A 61 -11.43 10.31 -7.30
C ASP A 61 -10.47 11.34 -7.91
N ALA A 62 -10.13 12.38 -7.14
CA ALA A 62 -9.15 13.38 -7.57
C ALA A 62 -7.77 12.74 -7.78
N ASN A 63 -7.34 11.89 -6.84
CA ASN A 63 -6.07 11.19 -6.94
C ASN A 63 -6.04 10.19 -8.11
N VAL A 64 -7.15 9.49 -8.38
CA VAL A 64 -7.26 8.59 -9.54
C VAL A 64 -7.17 9.37 -10.84
N LYS A 65 -7.93 10.47 -10.98
CA LYS A 65 -7.87 11.33 -12.17
C LYS A 65 -6.45 11.86 -12.40
N GLU A 66 -5.77 12.30 -11.34
CA GLU A 66 -4.41 12.80 -11.45
C GLU A 66 -3.43 11.68 -11.82
N LEU A 67 -3.55 10.48 -11.24
CA LEU A 67 -2.76 9.31 -11.63
C LEU A 67 -2.92 8.95 -13.11
N GLU A 68 -4.16 8.92 -13.59
CA GLU A 68 -4.47 8.65 -15.00
C GLU A 68 -3.87 9.74 -15.90
N SER A 69 -3.93 11.01 -15.49
CA SER A 69 -3.30 12.13 -16.21
C SER A 69 -1.77 12.02 -16.28
N LEU A 70 -1.14 11.37 -15.29
CA LEU A 70 0.28 11.05 -15.26
C LEU A 70 0.62 9.77 -16.05
N GLY A 71 -0.34 9.16 -16.75
CA GLY A 71 -0.14 7.93 -17.52
C GLY A 71 -0.10 6.65 -16.68
N CYS A 72 -0.50 6.71 -15.41
CA CYS A 72 -0.59 5.52 -14.55
C CYS A 72 -1.87 4.74 -14.85
N THR A 73 -1.85 3.43 -14.59
CA THR A 73 -3.04 2.57 -14.67
C THR A 73 -3.63 2.39 -13.28
N VAL A 74 -4.94 2.62 -13.14
CA VAL A 74 -5.66 2.36 -11.89
C VAL A 74 -6.64 1.21 -12.09
N VAL A 75 -6.56 0.18 -11.25
CA VAL A 75 -7.47 -0.97 -11.30
C VAL A 75 -8.14 -1.17 -9.94
N ARG A 76 -9.47 -1.27 -9.93
CA ARG A 76 -10.26 -1.49 -8.71
C ARG A 76 -10.81 -2.91 -8.65
N GLY A 77 -11.13 -3.37 -7.44
CA GLY A 77 -11.67 -4.70 -7.18
C GLY A 77 -10.62 -5.81 -7.19
N ILE A 78 -9.35 -5.49 -7.00
CA ILE A 78 -8.26 -6.47 -6.97
C ILE A 78 -8.06 -6.97 -5.53
N ASN A 79 -8.25 -8.28 -5.33
CA ASN A 79 -7.90 -8.96 -4.09
C ASN A 79 -6.50 -9.57 -4.21
N VAL A 80 -5.70 -9.46 -3.15
CA VAL A 80 -4.35 -10.07 -3.08
C VAL A 80 -4.35 -11.57 -3.34
N HIS A 81 -5.45 -12.26 -3.03
CA HIS A 81 -5.61 -13.70 -3.24
C HIS A 81 -5.98 -14.09 -4.68
N THR A 82 -6.40 -13.12 -5.51
CA THR A 82 -6.91 -13.41 -6.87
C THR A 82 -6.19 -12.59 -7.95
N MET A 83 -5.24 -11.74 -7.58
CA MET A 83 -4.58 -10.81 -8.51
C MET A 83 -3.77 -11.50 -9.61
N THR A 84 -3.30 -12.73 -9.38
CA THR A 84 -2.55 -13.53 -10.38
C THR A 84 -3.41 -13.93 -11.58
N SER A 85 -4.74 -14.00 -11.40
CA SER A 85 -5.69 -14.40 -12.44
C SER A 85 -6.36 -13.22 -13.14
N ASP A 86 -6.07 -11.98 -12.74
CA ASP A 86 -6.70 -10.80 -13.32
C ASP A 86 -6.01 -10.38 -14.62
N TYR A 87 -6.73 -10.47 -15.74
CA TYR A 87 -6.21 -10.15 -17.08
C TYR A 87 -5.78 -8.70 -17.25
N ARG A 88 -6.18 -7.78 -16.35
CA ARG A 88 -5.80 -6.37 -16.39
C ARG A 88 -4.40 -6.15 -15.80
N LEU A 89 -3.85 -7.15 -15.12
CA LEU A 89 -2.53 -7.11 -14.51
C LEU A 89 -1.53 -7.93 -15.34
N SER A 90 -0.25 -7.58 -15.19
CA SER A 90 0.84 -8.28 -15.88
C SER A 90 1.93 -8.68 -14.89
N ARG A 91 3.13 -9.02 -15.37
CA ARG A 91 4.31 -9.15 -14.50
C ARG A 91 5.00 -7.80 -14.30
N TYR A 92 5.61 -7.63 -13.13
CA TYR A 92 6.18 -6.37 -12.67
C TYR A 92 7.62 -6.54 -12.17
N ASP A 93 8.43 -5.50 -12.32
CA ASP A 93 9.80 -5.46 -11.79
C ASP A 93 9.79 -5.15 -10.29
N ARG A 94 8.80 -4.38 -9.83
CA ARG A 94 8.59 -4.08 -8.41
C ARG A 94 7.13 -4.24 -8.02
N ILE A 95 6.85 -4.97 -6.95
CA ILE A 95 5.50 -5.09 -6.38
C ILE A 95 5.52 -4.55 -4.96
N VAL A 96 4.76 -3.49 -4.68
CA VAL A 96 4.76 -2.79 -3.40
C VAL A 96 3.45 -3.02 -2.68
N PHE A 97 3.50 -3.44 -1.42
CA PHE A 97 2.34 -3.45 -0.52
C PHE A 97 2.66 -2.63 0.73
N ASN A 98 1.98 -1.49 0.85
CA ASN A 98 2.31 -0.46 1.82
C ASN A 98 1.23 -0.38 2.91
N PHE A 99 1.55 -0.77 4.13
CA PHE A 99 0.64 -0.76 5.29
C PHE A 99 -0.68 -1.53 5.05
N PRO A 100 -0.63 -2.84 4.77
CA PRO A 100 -1.83 -3.68 4.74
C PRO A 100 -2.68 -3.48 6.01
N HIS A 101 -3.99 -3.46 5.84
CA HIS A 101 -4.88 -3.09 6.92
C HIS A 101 -4.87 -4.10 8.09
N ALA A 102 -4.79 -3.55 9.30
CA ALA A 102 -4.63 -4.21 10.60
C ALA A 102 -5.68 -5.29 10.98
N GLY A 103 -6.88 -5.23 10.42
CA GLY A 103 -8.02 -6.05 10.88
C GLY A 103 -8.02 -7.51 10.42
N LYS A 104 -7.30 -7.83 9.33
CA LYS A 104 -7.17 -9.19 8.74
C LYS A 104 -5.71 -9.48 8.35
N HIS A 105 -4.79 -8.91 9.12
CA HIS A 105 -3.40 -8.69 8.71
C HIS A 105 -2.66 -9.96 8.30
N LYS A 106 -2.87 -11.09 9.00
CA LYS A 106 -2.15 -12.34 8.66
C LYS A 106 -2.59 -12.91 7.32
N ASP A 107 -3.90 -13.10 7.11
CA ASP A 107 -4.45 -13.66 5.87
C ASP A 107 -4.08 -12.82 4.64
N VAL A 108 -4.26 -11.50 4.73
CA VAL A 108 -3.96 -10.58 3.64
C VAL A 108 -2.46 -10.56 3.31
N VAL A 109 -1.60 -10.60 4.32
CA VAL A 109 -0.15 -10.64 4.10
C VAL A 109 0.28 -12.00 3.54
N THR A 110 -0.27 -13.10 4.04
CA THR A 110 -0.01 -14.44 3.51
C THR A 110 -0.45 -14.54 2.04
N GLY A 111 -1.67 -14.11 1.70
CA GLY A 111 -2.15 -14.11 0.32
C GLY A 111 -1.30 -13.26 -0.62
N PHE A 112 -0.83 -12.10 -0.15
CA PHE A 112 0.12 -11.28 -0.89
C PHE A 112 1.48 -11.99 -1.09
N MET A 113 2.02 -12.61 -0.04
CA MET A 113 3.31 -13.32 -0.09
C MET A 113 3.26 -14.56 -0.99
N GLN A 114 2.07 -15.14 -1.20
CA GLN A 114 1.83 -16.23 -2.15
C GLN A 114 1.69 -15.72 -3.59
N SER A 115 0.91 -14.66 -3.79
CA SER A 115 0.52 -14.19 -5.13
C SER A 115 1.57 -13.29 -5.80
N ALA A 116 2.26 -12.45 -5.04
CA ALA A 116 3.23 -11.51 -5.59
C ALA A 116 4.41 -12.19 -6.32
N PRO A 117 5.01 -13.28 -5.81
CA PRO A 117 6.11 -13.98 -6.50
C PRO A 117 5.77 -14.43 -7.93
N GLU A 118 4.56 -14.90 -8.16
CA GLU A 118 4.10 -15.35 -9.48
C GLU A 118 4.05 -14.20 -10.50
N MET A 119 3.76 -12.99 -10.01
CA MET A 119 3.66 -11.78 -10.82
C MET A 119 4.97 -11.00 -10.91
N MET A 120 6.05 -11.45 -10.27
CA MET A 120 7.36 -10.80 -10.41
C MET A 120 8.06 -11.22 -11.70
N ASN A 121 8.71 -10.27 -12.35
CA ASN A 121 9.71 -10.55 -13.39
C ASN A 121 10.95 -11.21 -12.77
N GLU A 122 11.79 -11.81 -13.62
CA GLU A 122 13.11 -12.26 -13.19
C GLU A 122 13.94 -11.10 -12.64
N GLY A 123 14.56 -11.30 -11.47
CA GLY A 123 15.27 -10.24 -10.74
C GLY A 123 14.35 -9.19 -10.09
N GLY A 124 13.03 -9.41 -10.10
CA GLY A 124 12.06 -8.51 -9.49
C GLY A 124 12.14 -8.42 -7.97
N GLU A 125 11.64 -7.32 -7.42
CA GLU A 125 11.63 -7.05 -5.99
C GLU A 125 10.22 -6.87 -5.45
N MET A 126 9.94 -7.49 -4.32
CA MET A 126 8.74 -7.23 -3.55
C MET A 126 9.09 -6.24 -2.43
N HIS A 127 8.31 -5.18 -2.26
CA HIS A 127 8.52 -4.15 -1.25
C HIS A 127 7.34 -4.16 -0.29
N PHE A 128 7.54 -4.64 0.92
CA PHE A 128 6.49 -4.77 1.91
C PHE A 128 6.76 -3.81 3.07
N THR A 129 5.79 -2.97 3.43
CA THR A 129 5.93 -2.03 4.55
C THR A 129 4.87 -2.34 5.60
N ASN A 130 5.30 -2.64 6.82
CA ASN A 130 4.40 -2.95 7.93
C ASN A 130 4.69 -2.04 9.13
N MET A 131 3.66 -1.79 9.94
CA MET A 131 3.85 -1.20 11.25
C MET A 131 4.65 -2.15 12.15
N THR A 132 5.68 -1.64 12.80
CA THR A 132 6.50 -2.36 13.80
C THR A 132 5.88 -2.34 15.20
N MET A 133 4.65 -1.83 15.33
CA MET A 133 3.94 -1.74 16.61
C MET A 133 3.11 -2.99 16.85
N TYR A 134 3.00 -3.41 18.12
CA TYR A 134 2.08 -4.48 18.52
C TYR A 134 0.63 -4.18 18.11
N PRO A 135 -0.15 -5.16 17.62
CA PRO A 135 0.19 -6.58 17.46
C PRO A 135 0.88 -6.93 16.12
N PHE A 136 1.15 -5.95 15.25
CA PHE A 136 1.62 -6.18 13.87
C PHE A 136 3.07 -6.65 13.77
N ASN A 137 3.88 -6.41 14.81
CA ASN A 137 5.25 -6.91 14.92
C ASN A 137 5.37 -8.43 15.16
N LYS A 138 4.26 -9.12 15.45
CA LYS A 138 4.27 -10.58 15.64
C LYS A 138 4.35 -11.38 14.34
N LEU A 139 4.18 -10.73 13.20
CA LEU A 139 4.25 -11.42 11.91
C LEU A 139 5.71 -11.57 11.48
N ASP A 140 6.22 -12.80 11.51
CA ASP A 140 7.55 -13.11 11.00
C ASP A 140 7.55 -13.09 9.46
N ILE A 141 7.82 -11.90 8.91
CA ILE A 141 7.88 -11.71 7.46
C ILE A 141 9.02 -12.51 6.83
N LYS A 142 10.10 -12.78 7.57
CA LYS A 142 11.25 -13.52 7.04
C LYS A 142 10.90 -14.99 6.86
N SER A 143 10.26 -15.61 7.85
CA SER A 143 9.74 -16.99 7.73
C SER A 143 8.74 -17.10 6.58
N LEU A 144 7.75 -16.19 6.57
CA LEU A 144 6.69 -16.20 5.55
C LEU A 144 7.25 -16.01 4.14
N ALA A 145 8.23 -15.13 3.96
CA ALA A 145 8.94 -14.99 2.69
C ALA A 145 9.68 -16.28 2.32
N GLY A 146 10.37 -16.90 3.28
CA GLY A 146 11.09 -18.15 3.08
C GLY A 146 10.20 -19.32 2.61
N GLU A 147 9.03 -19.46 3.21
CA GLU A 147 8.00 -20.45 2.84
C GLU A 147 7.50 -20.28 1.40
N ASN A 148 7.53 -19.05 0.87
CA ASN A 148 7.10 -18.71 -0.49
C ASN A 148 8.27 -18.60 -1.48
N GLY A 149 9.40 -19.25 -1.20
CA GLY A 149 10.55 -19.28 -2.12
C GLY A 149 11.27 -17.93 -2.26
N LEU A 150 11.01 -16.99 -1.36
CA LEU A 150 11.66 -15.69 -1.34
C LEU A 150 12.86 -15.70 -0.39
N ARG A 151 13.72 -14.70 -0.58
CA ARG A 151 14.81 -14.34 0.33
C ARG A 151 14.73 -12.86 0.62
N LEU A 152 14.82 -12.49 1.89
CA LEU A 152 14.98 -11.10 2.30
C LEU A 152 16.37 -10.59 1.93
N ILE A 153 16.44 -9.51 1.15
CA ILE A 153 17.72 -8.88 0.75
C ILE A 153 17.99 -7.56 1.46
N LYS A 154 16.95 -6.88 1.94
CA LYS A 154 17.09 -5.59 2.62
C LYS A 154 15.94 -5.31 3.57
N GLN A 155 16.25 -4.63 4.67
CA GLN A 155 15.29 -4.01 5.56
C GLN A 155 15.72 -2.55 5.76
N MET A 156 14.76 -1.62 5.70
CA MET A 156 15.03 -0.19 5.84
C MET A 156 13.86 0.50 6.53
N GLN A 157 14.15 1.57 7.26
CA GLN A 157 13.11 2.40 7.85
C GLN A 157 12.28 3.10 6.76
N PHE A 158 10.96 2.99 6.86
CA PHE A 158 10.02 3.72 6.00
C PHE A 158 9.89 5.18 6.48
N LYS A 159 10.27 6.10 5.62
CA LYS A 159 10.21 7.54 5.89
C LYS A 159 8.95 8.11 5.25
N LYS A 160 7.92 8.43 6.02
CA LYS A 160 6.67 8.97 5.44
C LYS A 160 6.88 10.31 4.72
N TRP A 161 7.77 11.16 5.24
CA TRP A 161 7.98 12.52 4.75
C TRP A 161 8.57 12.63 3.34
N ILE A 162 9.18 11.56 2.82
CA ILE A 162 9.61 11.52 1.41
C ILE A 162 8.42 11.37 0.44
N PHE A 163 7.21 11.15 0.95
CA PHE A 163 5.98 11.05 0.19
C PHE A 163 5.03 12.22 0.56
N PRO A 164 5.22 13.43 0.00
CA PRO A 164 4.53 14.64 0.44
C PRO A 164 3.00 14.58 0.24
N CYS A 165 2.50 13.79 -0.71
CA CYS A 165 1.07 13.64 -0.95
C CYS A 165 0.45 12.46 -0.17
N TYR A 166 1.25 11.68 0.58
CA TYR A 166 0.80 10.44 1.18
C TYR A 166 0.10 10.64 2.53
N SER A 167 -1.16 10.20 2.60
CA SER A 167 -1.97 10.18 3.81
C SER A 167 -2.39 8.75 4.17
N ASN A 168 -1.94 8.25 5.33
CA ASN A 168 -2.37 6.97 5.88
C ASN A 168 -3.66 7.17 6.68
N LYS A 169 -4.82 7.00 6.05
CA LYS A 169 -6.07 6.86 6.80
C LYS A 169 -6.21 5.40 7.22
N SER A 170 -5.83 5.06 8.46
CA SER A 170 -6.09 3.73 9.00
C SER A 170 -7.60 3.56 9.19
N GLN A 171 -8.26 2.78 8.31
CA GLN A 171 -9.66 2.39 8.48
C GLN A 171 -9.81 1.33 9.56
N SER A 172 -9.38 1.68 10.78
CA SER A 172 -9.52 0.84 11.97
C SER A 172 -10.99 0.73 12.35
N ARG A 173 -11.73 -0.07 11.56
CA ARG A 173 -13.18 -0.34 11.60
C ARG A 173 -14.00 0.96 11.37
N PRO A 174 -15.21 0.92 10.79
CA PRO A 174 -16.18 1.92 11.25
C PRO A 174 -16.23 1.75 12.78
N PRO A 175 -16.29 2.81 13.59
CA PRO A 175 -16.61 2.61 14.99
C PRO A 175 -17.86 1.72 15.01
N ALA A 176 -17.78 0.57 15.67
CA ALA A 176 -18.97 -0.20 15.95
C ALA A 176 -19.92 0.80 16.64
N HIS A 177 -21.05 1.06 15.99
CA HIS A 177 -21.88 2.26 16.16
C HIS A 177 -21.19 3.55 15.60
N GLU A 178 -21.43 3.82 14.32
CA GLU A 178 -21.61 5.20 13.86
C GLU A 178 -23.01 5.57 14.32
N VAL A 179 -23.13 6.63 15.12
CA VAL A 179 -24.44 7.06 15.61
C VAL A 179 -25.16 7.65 14.42
N VAL A 180 -26.13 6.92 13.92
CA VAL A 180 -27.05 7.39 12.89
C VAL A 180 -27.91 8.47 13.54
N PRO A 181 -28.16 9.62 12.88
CA PRO A 181 -29.12 10.61 13.40
C PRO A 181 -30.47 9.93 13.65
N GLY A 182 -30.79 9.66 14.92
CA GLY A 182 -31.92 8.84 15.35
C GLY A 182 -31.64 7.96 16.59
N ASP A 183 -30.39 7.56 16.84
CA ASP A 183 -30.04 6.59 17.88
C ASP A 183 -29.59 7.21 19.23
N GLY A 184 -30.50 7.89 19.92
CA GLY A 184 -30.42 7.97 21.39
C GLY A 184 -29.49 9.02 22.04
N PHE A 185 -29.05 10.06 21.34
CA PHE A 185 -28.48 11.25 22.03
C PHE A 185 -29.58 12.26 22.35
N LYS A 186 -29.68 12.64 23.63
CA LYS A 186 -30.76 13.47 24.14
C LYS A 186 -30.56 14.98 23.86
N ASP A 187 -29.33 15.43 23.62
CA ASP A 187 -29.03 16.86 23.34
C ASP A 187 -27.73 17.06 22.51
N SER A 188 -27.69 18.18 21.79
CA SER A 188 -26.61 18.77 20.97
C SER A 188 -25.24 18.86 21.68
N THR A 189 -25.24 19.10 22.99
CA THR A 189 -24.04 19.14 23.83
C THR A 189 -23.36 17.77 23.88
N GLN A 190 -24.14 16.71 24.06
CA GLN A 190 -23.70 15.31 24.10
C GLN A 190 -23.07 14.89 22.75
N LYS A 191 -23.66 15.33 21.64
CA LYS A 191 -23.14 15.10 20.28
C LYS A 191 -21.80 15.79 20.04
N ARG A 192 -21.62 17.03 20.50
CA ARG A 192 -20.34 17.77 20.39
C ARG A 192 -19.22 17.08 21.19
N VAL A 193 -19.53 16.56 22.37
CA VAL A 193 -18.57 15.82 23.20
C VAL A 193 -18.15 14.52 22.50
N ALA A 194 -19.09 13.75 21.96
CA ALA A 194 -18.80 12.51 21.24
C ALA A 194 -17.90 12.76 20.00
N LEU A 195 -18.20 13.80 19.22
CA LEU A 195 -17.37 14.20 18.08
C LEU A 195 -15.96 14.65 18.49
N LYS A 196 -15.84 15.37 19.61
CA LYS A 196 -14.54 15.80 20.15
C LYS A 196 -13.70 14.60 20.60
N VAL A 197 -14.31 13.61 21.25
CA VAL A 197 -13.65 12.35 21.65
C VAL A 197 -13.21 11.55 20.43
N SER A 198 -14.06 11.44 19.41
CA SER A 198 -13.72 10.78 18.14
C SER A 198 -12.53 11.45 17.45
N ASN A 199 -12.57 12.79 17.29
CA ASN A 199 -11.49 13.55 16.68
C ASN A 199 -10.18 13.49 17.47
N ASN A 200 -10.24 13.51 18.80
CA ASN A 200 -9.06 13.34 19.65
C ASN A 200 -8.48 11.92 19.54
N SER A 201 -9.33 10.90 19.46
CA SER A 201 -8.91 9.52 19.20
C SER A 201 -8.23 9.40 17.83
N HIS A 202 -8.81 9.98 16.78
CA HIS A 202 -8.19 10.04 15.45
C HIS A 202 -6.83 10.75 15.46
N LYS A 203 -6.74 11.92 16.10
CA LYS A 203 -5.46 12.65 16.24
C LYS A 203 -4.42 11.85 17.05
N LYS A 204 -4.84 11.12 18.08
CA LYS A 204 -3.94 10.25 18.88
C LYS A 204 -3.49 9.04 18.07
N ARG A 205 -4.36 8.43 17.26
CA ARG A 205 -4.00 7.36 16.31
C ARG A 205 -3.02 7.86 15.25
N ASP A 206 -3.25 9.03 14.66
CA ASP A 206 -2.33 9.64 13.68
C ASP A 206 -0.99 10.01 14.33
N LYS A 207 -1.00 10.56 15.56
CA LYS A 207 0.20 10.82 16.35
C LYS A 207 0.97 9.55 16.71
N ASN A 208 0.28 8.45 16.99
CA ASN A 208 0.89 7.15 17.25
C ASN A 208 1.43 6.50 15.96
N ALA A 209 0.75 6.68 14.82
CA ALA A 209 1.27 6.30 13.51
C ALA A 209 2.53 7.10 13.12
N ARG A 210 2.70 8.32 13.66
CA ARG A 210 3.94 9.10 13.56
C ARG A 210 5.05 8.67 14.54
N ARG A 211 4.76 7.83 15.54
CA ARG A 211 5.69 7.45 16.64
C ARG A 211 6.10 5.96 16.66
N GLY A 212 5.89 5.21 15.58
CA GLY A 212 6.40 3.84 15.44
C GLY A 212 7.03 3.68 14.07
N GLU A 213 8.35 3.56 14.04
CA GLU A 213 9.17 3.44 12.83
C GLU A 213 8.77 2.19 12.05
N ALA A 214 7.95 2.35 11.01
CA ALA A 214 7.60 1.23 10.13
C ALA A 214 8.84 0.81 9.34
N ASP A 215 9.05 -0.50 9.19
CA ASP A 215 10.12 -1.02 8.35
C ASP A 215 9.55 -1.46 7.00
N ARG A 216 10.30 -1.11 5.95
CA ARG A 216 10.17 -1.68 4.63
C ARG A 216 11.15 -2.83 4.50
N VAL A 217 10.61 -4.02 4.25
CA VAL A 217 11.37 -5.21 3.91
C VAL A 217 11.27 -5.47 2.41
N ILE A 218 12.38 -5.91 1.82
CA ILE A 218 12.49 -6.18 0.39
C ILE A 218 12.84 -7.65 0.18
N PRO A 219 11.85 -8.55 0.03
CA PRO A 219 12.09 -9.90 -0.43
C PRO A 219 12.22 -9.97 -1.97
N THR A 220 13.01 -10.93 -2.45
CA THR A 220 13.14 -11.25 -3.88
C THR A 220 13.15 -12.77 -4.08
N LEU A 221 12.94 -13.22 -5.31
CA LEU A 221 13.00 -14.64 -5.68
C LEU A 221 14.38 -15.22 -5.37
N ARG A 222 14.41 -16.47 -4.87
CA ARG A 222 15.68 -17.20 -4.77
C ARG A 222 16.21 -17.50 -6.19
N PRO A 223 17.54 -17.40 -6.42
CA PRO A 223 18.13 -17.86 -7.66
C PRO A 223 17.77 -19.33 -7.91
N LYS A 224 17.42 -19.69 -9.15
CA LYS A 224 17.33 -21.09 -9.55
C LYS A 224 18.76 -21.62 -9.67
N HIS A 225 19.12 -22.59 -8.84
CA HIS A 225 20.39 -23.30 -8.92
C HIS A 225 20.35 -24.38 -9.99
#